data_AF-A0A4Y2EDM8-F1
#
_entry.id   AF-A0A4Y2EDM8-F1
#
_cell.length_a   1.000
_cell.length_b   1.000
_cell.length_c   1.000
_cell.angle_alpha   90.00
_cell.angle_beta   90.00
_cell.angle_gamma   90.00
#
_symmetry.space_group_name_H-M   'P 1'
#
loop_
_entity.id
_entity.type
_entity.pdbx_description
1 polymer ?
#
loop_
_entity_poly.entity_id
_entity_poly.type
_entity_poly.pdbx_seq_one_letter_code
_entity_poly.pdbx_strand_id
1 'polypeptide(L)'
;MIKKHSNDKNKQNISLHISECKQINSHCSQTTEDRVNLPQSVTENICELRKEVKDLIKNSDSVFSKDKYDVGALRVRLQRIVLNSDLPVSLRPYRTSPVEEQEIKSQVEKLLQAGLIKESNSITIHLM
;
A
#
# COMPACT_ATOMS: atom_id res chain seq x y z
N MET A 1 -4.46 -35.22 -41.58
CA MET A 1 -5.84 -34.66 -41.48
C MET A 1 -5.86 -33.66 -40.34
N ILE A 2 -6.09 -32.38 -40.67
CA ILE A 2 -6.11 -31.27 -39.73
C ILE A 2 -7.49 -31.22 -39.09
N LYS A 3 -7.57 -31.25 -37.75
CA LYS A 3 -8.77 -30.85 -37.01
C LYS A 3 -8.37 -29.87 -35.93
N LYS A 4 -8.40 -28.58 -36.28
CA LYS A 4 -8.43 -27.50 -35.30
C LYS A 4 -9.89 -27.09 -35.13
N HIS A 5 -10.45 -27.37 -33.97
CA HIS A 5 -11.63 -26.64 -33.47
C HIS A 5 -11.11 -25.52 -32.60
N SER A 6 -11.06 -24.33 -33.18
CA SER A 6 -10.86 -23.08 -32.44
C SER A 6 -12.21 -22.71 -31.88
N ASN A 7 -12.42 -22.87 -30.57
CA ASN A 7 -13.59 -22.31 -29.89
C ASN A 7 -13.20 -20.98 -29.28
N ASP A 8 -13.93 -19.97 -29.72
CA ASP A 8 -13.80 -18.57 -29.41
C ASP A 8 -14.18 -18.33 -27.95
N LYS A 9 -13.29 -17.70 -27.17
CA LYS A 9 -13.65 -17.03 -25.91
C LYS A 9 -12.89 -15.73 -25.85
N ASN A 10 -13.45 -14.73 -26.55
CA ASN A 10 -13.54 -13.33 -26.14
C ASN A 10 -12.78 -13.01 -24.84
N LYS A 11 -11.47 -12.77 -24.97
CA LYS A 11 -10.66 -12.20 -23.90
C LYS A 11 -10.73 -10.70 -24.07
N GLN A 12 -11.75 -10.10 -23.46
CA GLN A 12 -11.81 -8.65 -23.33
C GLN A 12 -10.48 -8.19 -22.74
N ASN A 13 -9.76 -7.40 -23.53
CA ASN A 13 -8.50 -6.77 -23.16
C ASN A 13 -8.80 -5.74 -22.08
N ILE A 14 -8.68 -6.15 -20.82
CA ILE A 14 -8.73 -5.21 -19.69
C ILE A 14 -7.36 -4.53 -19.65
N SER A 15 -7.22 -3.48 -20.45
CA SER A 15 -6.11 -2.54 -20.34
C SER A 15 -6.31 -1.74 -19.04
N LEU A 16 -5.67 -2.15 -17.95
CA LEU A 16 -5.51 -1.28 -16.79
C LEU A 16 -4.44 -0.25 -17.14
N HIS A 17 -4.90 0.88 -17.67
CA HIS A 17 -4.09 2.08 -17.78
C HIS A 17 -3.82 2.59 -16.36
N ILE A 18 -2.70 2.17 -15.77
CA ILE A 18 -2.15 2.77 -14.56
C ILE A 18 -1.63 4.14 -14.99
N SER A 19 -2.52 5.13 -14.96
CA SER A 19 -2.11 6.53 -15.03
C SER A 19 -1.14 6.77 -13.88
N GLU A 20 0.08 7.18 -14.22
CA GLU A 20 1.07 7.68 -13.28
C GLU A 20 0.38 8.58 -12.25
N CYS A 21 0.32 8.12 -10.99
CA CYS A 21 -0.07 8.98 -9.89
C CYS A 21 1.05 10.01 -9.76
N LYS A 22 0.90 11.13 -10.48
CA LYS A 22 1.75 12.29 -10.31
C LYS A 22 1.73 12.66 -8.84
N GLN A 23 2.92 12.68 -8.25
CA GLN A 23 3.17 13.21 -6.93
C GLN A 23 2.54 14.60 -6.88
N ILE A 24 1.47 14.76 -6.10
CA ILE A 24 0.80 16.04 -5.89
C ILE A 24 1.67 16.84 -4.94
N ASN A 25 2.84 17.24 -5.42
CA ASN A 25 3.55 18.38 -4.88
C ASN A 25 3.35 19.53 -5.87
N SER A 26 2.19 20.18 -5.78
CA SER A 26 2.01 21.49 -6.40
C SER A 26 1.07 22.32 -5.55
N HIS A 27 1.72 23.10 -4.68
CA HIS A 27 1.23 24.35 -4.13
C HIS A 27 0.11 24.26 -3.09
N CYS A 28 0.50 24.60 -1.86
CA CYS A 28 -0.35 25.14 -0.80
C CYS A 28 -1.57 25.85 -1.39
N SER A 29 -2.75 25.26 -1.20
CA SER A 29 -4.01 25.93 -1.43
C SER A 29 -4.08 27.09 -0.45
N GLN A 30 -3.97 28.30 -0.98
CA GLN A 30 -4.57 29.46 -0.34
C GLN A 30 -6.00 29.05 0.02
N THR A 31 -6.35 29.20 1.29
CA THR A 31 -7.67 28.89 1.83
C THR A 31 -8.70 29.81 1.20
N THR A 32 -9.20 29.47 0.02
CA THR A 32 -10.52 29.95 -0.40
C THR A 32 -11.52 29.04 0.26
N GLU A 33 -12.21 29.59 1.27
CA GLU A 33 -13.32 28.98 1.98
C GLU A 33 -14.34 28.46 0.96
N ASP A 34 -14.28 27.17 0.65
CA ASP A 34 -15.34 26.48 -0.07
C ASP A 34 -16.54 26.49 0.88
N ARG A 35 -17.45 27.44 0.68
CA ARG A 35 -18.66 27.60 1.49
C ARG A 35 -19.62 26.48 1.16
N VAL A 36 -19.38 25.32 1.77
CA VAL A 36 -20.42 24.31 1.98
C VAL A 36 -21.48 24.99 2.84
N ASN A 37 -22.64 25.28 2.26
CA ASN A 37 -23.73 25.95 2.96
C ASN A 37 -24.32 24.98 3.98
N LEU A 38 -23.73 24.99 5.17
CA LEU A 38 -24.07 24.14 6.30
C LEU A 38 -25.05 24.93 7.19
N PRO A 39 -26.19 24.33 7.62
CA PRO A 39 -27.26 25.05 8.31
C PRO A 39 -26.75 25.80 9.56
N GLN A 40 -27.33 26.97 9.84
CA GLN A 40 -26.91 27.94 10.87
C GLN A 40 -26.65 27.33 12.28
N SER A 41 -27.30 26.22 12.63
CA SER A 41 -27.06 25.51 13.90
C SER A 41 -25.69 24.84 13.98
N VAL A 42 -25.03 24.64 12.85
CA VAL A 42 -23.67 24.09 12.76
C VAL A 42 -22.62 25.20 12.77
N THR A 43 -22.97 26.44 12.42
CA THR A 43 -21.99 27.51 12.19
C THR A 43 -21.36 28.10 13.44
N GLU A 44 -21.97 27.96 14.62
CA GLU A 44 -21.49 28.63 15.85
C GLU A 44 -20.32 27.92 16.56
N ASN A 45 -20.07 26.63 16.28
CA ASN A 45 -19.03 25.85 16.97
C ASN A 45 -18.00 25.18 16.05
N ILE A 46 -17.97 25.50 14.75
CA ILE A 46 -17.03 24.86 13.79
C ILE A 46 -15.57 25.05 14.23
N CYS A 47 -15.21 26.22 14.76
CA CYS A 47 -13.85 26.51 15.22
C CYS A 47 -13.46 25.65 16.43
N GLU A 48 -14.36 25.53 17.41
CA GLU A 48 -14.17 24.66 18.59
C GLU A 48 -14.11 23.20 18.18
N LEU A 49 -15.02 22.74 17.31
CA LEU A 49 -15.03 21.37 16.80
C LEU A 49 -13.76 21.02 16.02
N ARG A 50 -13.25 21.94 15.18
CA ARG A 50 -11.98 21.74 14.46
C ARG A 50 -10.80 21.61 15.42
N LYS A 51 -10.82 22.32 16.54
CA LYS A 51 -9.80 22.22 17.58
C LYS A 51 -9.91 20.88 18.31
N GLU A 52 -11.12 20.52 18.73
CA GLU A 52 -11.39 19.24 19.39
C GLU A 52 -10.98 18.04 18.53
N VAL A 53 -11.32 18.04 17.24
CA VAL A 53 -10.91 16.98 16.30
C VAL A 53 -9.39 16.94 16.15
N LYS A 54 -8.71 18.08 16.03
CA LYS A 54 -7.24 18.13 15.96
C LYS A 54 -6.60 17.59 17.24
N ASP A 55 -7.16 17.96 18.39
CA ASP A 55 -6.65 17.52 19.69
C ASP A 55 -6.93 16.01 19.88
N LEU A 56 -8.08 15.51 19.45
CA LEU A 56 -8.41 14.08 19.45
C LEU A 56 -7.44 13.26 18.58
N ILE A 57 -7.14 13.73 17.37
CA ILE A 57 -6.19 13.08 16.47
C ILE A 57 -4.80 13.03 17.11
N LYS A 58 -4.35 14.15 17.71
CA LYS A 58 -3.07 14.22 18.44
C LYS A 58 -3.04 13.30 19.67
N ASN A 59 -4.13 13.24 20.42
CA ASN A 59 -4.24 12.38 21.61
C ASN A 59 -4.30 10.90 21.24
N SER A 60 -4.74 10.58 20.03
CA SER A 60 -4.87 9.21 19.49
C SER A 60 -3.77 8.88 18.48
N ASP A 61 -2.60 9.51 18.61
CA ASP A 61 -1.47 9.43 17.66
C ASP A 61 -0.98 7.99 17.40
N SER A 62 -1.15 7.07 18.36
CA SER A 62 -0.79 5.66 18.19
C SER A 62 -1.80 4.82 17.41
N VAL A 63 -3.02 5.33 17.19
CA VAL A 63 -4.12 4.60 16.53
C VAL A 63 -4.03 4.74 15.02
N PHE A 64 -3.48 5.86 14.53
CA PHE A 64 -3.41 6.19 13.11
C PHE A 64 -1.98 6.06 12.60
N SER A 65 -1.81 5.38 11.47
CA SER A 65 -0.53 5.36 10.76
C SER A 65 -0.16 6.75 10.25
N LYS A 66 1.05 7.21 10.55
CA LYS A 66 1.55 8.53 10.13
C LYS A 66 2.11 8.52 8.72
N ASP A 67 2.68 7.40 8.33
CA ASP A 67 3.21 7.15 7.00
C ASP A 67 2.95 5.69 6.58
N LYS A 68 3.35 5.35 5.35
CA LYS A 68 3.13 4.02 4.77
C LYS A 68 3.96 2.89 5.40
N TYR A 69 4.96 3.22 6.22
CA TYR A 69 5.84 2.27 6.91
C TYR A 69 5.55 2.18 8.40
N ASP A 70 4.73 3.08 8.95
CA ASP A 70 4.16 3.02 10.28
C ASP A 70 3.11 1.91 10.40
N VAL A 71 3.63 0.67 10.42
CA VAL A 71 2.85 -0.54 10.57
C VAL A 71 2.86 -0.99 12.03
N GLY A 72 1.67 -1.20 12.59
CA GLY A 72 1.52 -1.71 13.94
C GLY A 72 2.12 -3.11 14.11
N ALA A 73 2.62 -3.42 15.30
CA ALA A 73 3.20 -4.73 15.63
C ALA A 73 2.51 -5.36 16.85
N LEU A 74 2.05 -6.60 16.69
CA LEU A 74 1.52 -7.40 17.81
C LEU A 74 2.69 -8.12 18.50
N ARG A 75 3.04 -7.69 19.73
CA ARG A 75 4.19 -8.22 20.48
C ARG A 75 3.86 -9.42 21.39
N VAL A 76 2.65 -9.96 21.31
CA VAL A 76 2.15 -10.97 22.25
C VAL A 76 2.83 -12.33 22.04
N ARG A 77 3.01 -12.75 20.77
CA ARG A 77 3.62 -14.05 20.44
C ARG A 77 4.15 -14.07 19.02
N LEU A 78 5.27 -14.77 18.82
CA LEU A 78 5.74 -15.10 17.47
C LEU A 78 4.75 -16.03 16.77
N GLN A 79 4.34 -15.65 15.55
CA GLN A 79 3.45 -16.47 14.72
C GLN A 79 4.27 -17.58 14.04
N ARG A 80 3.94 -18.85 14.33
CA ARG A 80 4.52 -20.01 13.62
C ARG A 80 3.58 -20.45 12.50
N ILE A 81 4.13 -20.62 11.29
CA ILE A 81 3.41 -21.22 10.16
C ILE A 81 3.59 -22.73 10.24
N VAL A 82 2.50 -23.49 10.19
CA VAL A 82 2.52 -24.96 10.13
C VAL A 82 2.48 -25.38 8.67
N LEU A 83 3.44 -26.21 8.25
CA LEU A 83 3.55 -26.67 6.87
C LEU A 83 2.93 -28.06 6.70
N ASN A 84 2.51 -28.36 5.47
CA ASN A 84 2.04 -29.68 5.08
C ASN A 84 3.19 -30.62 4.65
N SER A 85 4.38 -30.07 4.38
CA SER A 85 5.57 -30.78 3.93
C SER A 85 6.82 -30.02 4.36
N ASP A 86 7.90 -30.76 4.61
CA ASP A 86 9.20 -30.22 5.04
C ASP A 86 10.16 -29.98 3.86
N LEU A 87 9.76 -30.31 2.62
CA LEU A 87 10.60 -30.12 1.44
C LEU A 87 10.56 -28.65 0.98
N PRO A 88 11.70 -27.92 0.97
CA PRO A 88 11.72 -26.54 0.49
C PRO A 88 11.56 -26.47 -1.04
N VAL A 89 10.97 -25.37 -1.51
CA VAL A 89 10.80 -25.09 -2.95
C VAL A 89 11.61 -23.85 -3.31
N SER A 90 12.50 -23.98 -4.28
CA SER A 90 13.31 -22.89 -4.84
C SER A 90 12.88 -22.61 -6.28
N LEU A 91 12.18 -21.50 -6.50
CA LEU A 91 11.82 -21.04 -7.84
C LEU A 91 12.81 -20.00 -8.36
N ARG A 92 12.92 -19.91 -9.69
CA ARG A 92 13.72 -18.87 -10.34
C ARG A 92 13.00 -17.52 -10.21
N PRO A 93 13.68 -16.42 -9.79
CA PRO A 93 13.12 -15.08 -9.83
C PRO A 93 12.67 -14.69 -11.24
N TYR A 94 11.60 -13.91 -11.35
CA TYR A 94 11.16 -13.40 -12.63
C TYR A 94 12.10 -12.37 -13.22
N ARG A 95 12.05 -12.25 -14.54
CA ARG A 95 12.71 -11.16 -15.25
C ARG A 95 11.87 -9.90 -15.07
N THR A 96 12.52 -8.82 -14.66
CA THR A 96 11.94 -7.48 -14.55
C THR A 96 12.62 -6.56 -15.55
N SER A 97 11.92 -5.53 -16.00
CA SER A 97 12.52 -4.45 -16.79
C SER A 97 13.47 -3.60 -15.91
N PRO A 98 14.40 -2.83 -16.51
CA PRO A 98 15.29 -1.97 -15.74
C PRO A 98 14.58 -0.94 -14.85
N VAL A 99 13.44 -0.41 -15.31
CA VAL A 99 12.64 0.58 -14.56
C VAL A 99 11.97 -0.07 -13.35
N GLU A 100 11.39 -1.25 -13.54
CA GLU A 100 10.78 -2.01 -12.44
C GLU A 100 11.83 -2.45 -11.42
N GLU A 101 13.00 -2.90 -11.87
CA GLU A 101 14.09 -3.29 -10.98
C GLU A 101 14.55 -2.12 -10.09
N GLN A 102 14.62 -0.91 -10.65
CA GLN A 102 14.97 0.30 -9.89
C GLN A 102 13.90 0.65 -8.85
N GLU A 103 12.61 0.55 -9.21
CA GLU A 103 11.52 0.82 -8.28
C GLU A 103 11.45 -0.23 -7.17
N ILE A 104 11.64 -1.51 -7.50
CA ILE A 104 11.71 -2.61 -6.53
C ILE A 104 12.85 -2.33 -5.54
N LYS A 105 14.05 -1.97 -6.02
CA LYS A 105 15.19 -1.62 -5.15
C LYS A 105 14.86 -0.45 -4.23
N SER A 106 14.28 0.62 -4.75
CA SER A 106 13.83 1.81 -3.99
C SER A 106 12.84 1.46 -2.89
N GLN A 107 11.90 0.54 -3.14
CA GLN A 107 10.93 0.11 -2.13
C GLN A 107 11.56 -0.83 -1.10
N VAL A 108 12.39 -1.78 -1.53
CA VAL A 108 13.11 -2.71 -0.65
C VAL A 108 13.99 -1.96 0.34
N GLU A 109 14.72 -0.94 -0.11
CA GLU A 109 15.57 -0.12 0.76
C GLU A 109 14.75 0.60 1.86
N LYS A 110 13.59 1.16 1.51
CA LYS A 110 12.72 1.83 2.49
C LYS A 110 12.16 0.84 3.52
N LEU A 111 11.81 -0.38 3.10
CA LEU A 111 11.34 -1.44 4.00
C LEU A 111 12.46 -1.95 4.93
N LEU A 112 13.70 -2.03 4.43
CA LEU A 112 14.89 -2.36 5.23
C LEU A 112 15.15 -1.28 6.28
N GLN A 113 15.13 0.00 5.88
CA GLN A 113 15.29 1.13 6.79
C GLN A 113 14.20 1.18 7.87
N ALA A 114 12.97 0.85 7.52
CA ALA A 114 11.85 0.74 8.46
C ALA A 114 11.90 -0.52 9.35
N GLY A 115 12.82 -1.46 9.10
CA GLY A 115 12.96 -2.69 9.87
C GLY A 115 11.84 -3.71 9.63
N LEU A 116 11.07 -3.58 8.54
CA LEU A 116 9.95 -4.47 8.22
C LEU A 116 10.39 -5.76 7.53
N ILE A 117 11.54 -5.71 6.85
CA ILE A 117 12.18 -6.86 6.23
C ILE A 117 13.64 -6.94 6.66
N LYS A 118 14.24 -8.12 6.46
CA LYS A 118 15.66 -8.38 6.71
C LYS A 118 16.20 -9.38 5.70
N GLU A 119 17.50 -9.31 5.46
CA GLU A 119 18.19 -10.31 4.65
C GLU A 119 18.17 -11.69 5.34
N SER A 120 18.08 -12.74 4.52
CA SER A 120 18.03 -14.12 4.97
C SER A 120 18.67 -15.03 3.92
N ASN A 121 19.39 -16.05 4.37
CA ASN A 121 20.04 -17.04 3.51
C ASN A 121 19.14 -18.26 3.25
N SER A 122 17.83 -18.04 3.07
CA SER A 122 16.87 -19.12 2.88
C SER A 122 16.98 -19.72 1.48
N ILE A 123 16.88 -21.04 1.40
CA ILE A 123 16.78 -21.76 0.12
C ILE A 123 15.38 -21.64 -0.51
N THR A 124 14.39 -21.14 0.23
CA THR A 124 13.00 -21.05 -0.25
C THR A 124 12.75 -19.73 -0.98
N ILE A 125 12.29 -19.81 -2.23
CA ILE A 125 11.71 -18.69 -2.98
C ILE A 125 10.30 -19.15 -3.38
N HIS A 126 9.29 -18.71 -2.61
CA HIS A 126 7.88 -18.97 -2.91
C HIS A 126 7.25 -17.68 -3.43
N LEU A 127 6.60 -17.77 -4.59
CA LEU A 127 5.90 -16.66 -5.21
C LEU A 127 4.40 -16.87 -4.98
N MET A 128 3.78 -15.95 -4.22
CA MET A 128 2.32 -15.88 -4.11
C MET A 128 1.72 -15.17 -5.32
#